data_AF-A0A520QPA1-F1
#
_entry.id   AF-A0A520QPA1-F1
#
_cell.length_a   1.000
_cell.length_b   1.000
_cell.length_c   1.000
_cell.angle_alpha   90.00
_cell.angle_beta   90.00
_cell.angle_gamma   90.00
#
_symmetry.space_group_name_H-M   'P 1'
#
loop_
_entity.id
_entity.type
_entity.pdbx_description
1 polymer ?
#
loop_
_entity_poly.entity_id
_entity_poly.type
_entity_poly.pdbx_seq_one_letter_code
_entity_poly.pdbx_strand_id
1 'polypeptide(L)'
;MTRAPTEFRYWDRLDRPAHRWMRRASRALGGFDLAPPDDVVRAFADMYYDADPLAEAFVRDVYLTRGMAAGRAMLEDALANGAGPDAPLTLMGGSVAPGIALRAMGYRPSRADIEATMHFWRYV
;
A
#
# COMPACT_ATOMS: atom_id res chain seq x y z
N MET A 1 20.79 8.74 9.54
CA MET A 1 20.59 7.32 9.92
C MET A 1 19.13 7.02 9.69
N THR A 2 18.81 6.08 8.79
CA THR A 2 17.42 5.69 8.50
C THR A 2 16.83 5.00 9.74
N ARG A 3 15.69 5.50 10.24
CA ARG A 3 14.87 4.88 11.28
C ARG A 3 13.97 3.86 10.59
N ALA A 4 14.54 2.75 10.14
CA ALA A 4 13.76 1.64 9.59
C ALA A 4 13.36 0.67 10.72
N PRO A 5 12.12 0.18 10.75
CA PRO A 5 11.71 -0.83 11.72
C PRO A 5 12.41 -2.17 11.41
N THR A 6 12.59 -3.03 12.42
CA THR A 6 13.45 -4.24 12.29
C THR A 6 12.86 -5.29 11.34
N GLU A 7 11.55 -5.27 11.14
CA GLU A 7 10.83 -6.07 10.14
C GLU A 7 11.06 -5.61 8.69
N PHE A 8 11.60 -4.40 8.47
CA PHE A 8 11.89 -3.87 7.13
C PHE A 8 13.18 -4.46 6.56
N ARG A 9 13.07 -5.67 5.99
CA ARG A 9 14.21 -6.47 5.49
C ARG A 9 14.52 -6.22 4.01
N TYR A 10 14.23 -5.04 3.47
CA TYR A 10 14.39 -4.74 2.02
C TYR A 10 15.83 -4.98 1.56
N TRP A 11 16.81 -4.36 2.22
CA TRP A 11 18.22 -4.42 1.83
C TRP A 11 18.78 -5.85 1.93
N ASP A 12 18.41 -6.60 2.98
CA ASP A 12 18.80 -8.00 3.15
C ASP A 12 18.29 -8.92 2.04
N ARG A 13 17.15 -8.57 1.43
CA ARG A 13 16.52 -9.37 0.37
C ARG A 13 16.96 -8.96 -1.02
N LEU A 14 17.40 -7.72 -1.22
CA LEU A 14 17.81 -7.20 -2.53
C LEU A 14 18.95 -8.03 -3.15
N ASP A 15 19.81 -8.61 -2.31
CA ASP A 15 20.93 -9.46 -2.71
C ASP A 15 20.57 -10.92 -2.99
N ARG A 16 19.29 -11.30 -3.08
CA ARG A 16 18.95 -12.66 -3.50
C ARG A 16 19.09 -12.84 -5.01
N PRO A 17 19.46 -14.05 -5.49
CA PRO A 17 19.68 -14.31 -6.91
C PRO A 17 18.48 -13.93 -7.80
N ALA A 18 17.26 -14.21 -7.33
CA ALA A 18 16.02 -13.88 -8.04
C ALA A 18 15.84 -12.37 -8.25
N HIS A 19 16.10 -11.55 -7.22
CA HIS A 19 15.99 -10.09 -7.33
C HIS A 19 17.07 -9.50 -8.25
N ARG A 20 18.31 -9.99 -8.16
CA ARG A 20 19.38 -9.57 -9.08
C ARG A 20 19.04 -9.88 -10.53
N TRP A 21 18.46 -11.05 -10.80
CA TRP A 21 18.02 -11.42 -12.14
C TRP A 21 16.88 -10.52 -12.63
N MET A 22 15.85 -10.29 -11.81
CA MET A 22 14.71 -9.42 -12.14
C MET A 22 15.15 -7.98 -12.46
N ARG A 23 16.08 -7.42 -11.68
CA ARG A 23 16.65 -6.09 -11.91
C ARG A 23 17.45 -6.01 -13.21
N ARG A 24 18.19 -7.07 -13.56
CA ARG A 24 18.87 -7.17 -14.86
C ARG A 24 17.88 -7.26 -16.02
N ALA A 25 16.83 -8.08 -15.90
CA ALA A 25 15.82 -8.26 -16.93
C ALA A 25 15.02 -6.98 -17.18
N SER A 26 14.55 -6.31 -16.12
CA SER A 26 13.80 -5.04 -16.21
C SER A 26 14.63 -3.93 -16.87
N ARG A 27 15.90 -3.77 -16.47
CA ARG A 27 16.81 -2.81 -17.11
C ARG A 27 17.05 -3.12 -18.59
N ALA A 28 17.17 -4.40 -18.95
CA ALA A 28 17.43 -4.82 -20.32
C ALA A 28 16.21 -4.68 -21.25
N LEU A 29 15.00 -4.94 -20.74
CA LEU A 29 13.76 -4.94 -21.54
C LEU A 29 13.06 -3.58 -21.56
N GLY A 30 13.10 -2.85 -20.44
CA GLY A 30 12.36 -1.59 -20.25
C GLY A 30 13.22 -0.35 -20.06
N GLY A 31 14.54 -0.50 -19.91
CA GLY A 31 15.43 0.63 -19.63
C GLY A 31 15.30 1.22 -18.21
N PHE A 32 14.50 0.61 -17.34
CA PHE A 32 14.31 1.04 -15.95
C PHE A 32 14.48 -0.13 -14.97
N ASP A 33 14.86 0.19 -13.74
CA ASP A 33 14.96 -0.77 -12.64
C ASP A 33 13.63 -0.85 -11.90
N LEU A 34 13.06 -2.04 -11.77
CA LEU A 34 11.84 -2.25 -10.97
C LEU A 34 12.10 -2.09 -9.47
N ALA A 35 13.35 -2.23 -9.02
CA ALA A 35 13.70 -1.95 -7.63
C ALA A 35 13.72 -0.42 -7.42
N PRO A 36 12.96 0.12 -6.44
CA PRO A 36 12.96 1.54 -6.17
C PRO A 36 14.37 2.04 -5.78
N PRO A 37 14.70 3.32 -6.06
CA PRO A 37 15.94 3.94 -5.61
C PRO A 37 16.12 3.89 -4.08
N ASP A 38 17.37 3.84 -3.61
CA ASP A 38 17.68 3.66 -2.18
C ASP A 38 17.14 4.81 -1.30
N ASP A 39 17.16 6.04 -1.80
CA ASP A 39 16.59 7.21 -1.15
C ASP A 39 15.07 7.11 -0.99
N VAL A 40 14.37 6.62 -2.02
CA VAL A 40 12.92 6.37 -1.98
C VAL A 40 12.58 5.29 -0.95
N VAL A 41 13.37 4.20 -0.92
CA VAL A 41 13.20 3.12 0.05
C VAL A 41 13.45 3.61 1.47
N ARG A 42 14.47 4.44 1.69
CA ARG A 42 14.76 5.03 3.00
C ARG A 42 13.66 5.97 3.45
N ALA A 43 13.16 6.84 2.56
CA ALA A 43 12.03 7.70 2.86
C ALA A 43 10.80 6.87 3.26
N PHE A 44 10.49 5.82 2.50
CA PHE A 44 9.38 4.92 2.81
C PHE A 44 9.56 4.19 4.15
N ALA A 45 10.78 3.74 4.48
CA ALA A 45 11.08 3.10 5.74
C ALA A 45 10.95 4.06 6.93
N ASP A 46 11.40 5.31 6.77
CA ASP A 46 11.30 6.35 7.80
C ASP A 46 9.84 6.75 8.06
N MET A 47 9.01 6.81 7.00
CA MET A 47 7.57 7.09 7.09
C MET A 47 6.79 6.11 7.95
N TYR A 48 7.33 4.94 8.27
CA TYR A 48 6.68 4.01 9.22
C TYR A 48 6.38 4.67 10.57
N TYR A 49 7.23 5.62 10.98
CA TYR A 49 7.07 6.35 12.24
C TYR A 49 6.30 7.67 12.09
N ASP A 50 5.92 8.03 10.87
CA ASP A 50 5.10 9.20 10.61
C ASP A 50 3.62 8.80 10.65
N ALA A 51 2.78 9.72 11.15
CA ALA A 51 1.33 9.58 11.05
C ALA A 51 0.86 9.98 9.64
N ASP A 52 -0.38 9.62 9.28
CA ASP A 52 -0.97 10.05 8.02
C ASP A 52 -1.48 11.51 8.14
N PRO A 53 -0.83 12.49 7.48
CA PRO A 53 -1.20 13.90 7.61
C PRO A 53 -2.60 14.19 7.05
N LEU A 54 -3.10 13.39 6.09
CA LEU A 54 -4.47 13.53 5.59
C LEU A 54 -5.48 13.02 6.62
N ALA A 55 -5.19 11.89 7.27
CA ALA A 55 -6.03 11.38 8.35
C ALA A 55 -6.05 12.35 9.53
N GLU A 56 -4.91 12.91 9.92
CA GLU A 56 -4.81 13.92 10.98
C GLU A 56 -5.61 15.19 10.64
N ALA A 57 -5.50 15.68 9.41
CA ALA A 57 -6.28 16.83 8.94
C ALA A 57 -7.77 16.53 9.00
N PHE A 58 -8.20 15.34 8.57
CA PHE A 58 -9.59 14.92 8.66
C PHE A 58 -10.09 14.85 10.11
N VAL A 59 -9.31 14.29 11.03
CA VAL A 59 -9.66 14.25 12.46
C VAL A 59 -9.79 15.67 13.02
N ARG A 60 -8.85 16.55 12.72
CA ARG A 60 -8.89 17.95 13.18
C ARG A 60 -10.11 18.70 12.63
N ASP A 61 -10.32 18.64 11.32
CA ASP A 61 -11.26 19.51 10.62
C ASP A 61 -12.68 18.96 10.64
N VAL A 62 -12.85 17.64 10.80
CA VAL A 62 -14.16 16.97 10.84
C VAL A 62 -14.47 16.44 12.24
N TYR A 63 -13.67 15.56 12.81
CA TYR A 63 -14.04 14.90 14.06
C TYR A 63 -14.02 15.87 15.24
N LEU A 64 -12.94 16.63 15.42
CA LEU A 64 -12.80 17.56 16.55
C LEU A 64 -13.66 18.82 16.38
N THR A 65 -13.91 19.25 15.14
CA THR A 65 -14.64 20.50 14.87
C THR A 65 -16.14 20.27 14.66
N ARG A 66 -16.54 19.20 13.96
CA ARG A 66 -17.94 18.93 13.54
C ARG A 66 -18.55 17.70 14.23
N GLY A 67 -17.74 16.92 14.94
CA GLY A 67 -18.17 15.72 15.67
C GLY A 67 -18.18 14.44 14.83
N MET A 68 -18.13 13.29 15.52
CA MET A 68 -18.08 11.95 14.92
C MET A 68 -19.26 11.64 13.99
N ALA A 69 -20.45 12.15 14.30
CA ALA A 69 -21.65 11.95 13.50
C ALA A 69 -21.50 12.54 12.09
N ALA A 70 -20.86 13.71 11.97
CA ALA A 70 -20.61 14.35 10.67
C ALA A 70 -19.64 13.52 9.82
N GLY A 71 -18.58 13.00 10.44
CA GLY A 71 -17.64 12.10 9.76
C GLY A 71 -18.30 10.79 9.31
N ARG A 72 -19.17 10.21 10.15
CA ARG A 72 -19.92 9.00 9.79
C ARG A 72 -20.88 9.23 8.63
N ALA A 73 -21.57 10.38 8.60
CA ALA A 73 -22.43 10.74 7.49
C ALA A 73 -21.64 10.87 6.16
N MET A 74 -20.42 11.40 6.20
CA MET A 74 -19.53 11.47 5.02
C MET A 74 -19.14 10.07 4.53
N LEU A 75 -18.86 9.13 5.44
CA LEU A 75 -18.58 7.74 5.07
C LEU A 75 -19.82 7.07 4.46
N GLU A 76 -20.99 7.25 5.06
CA GLU A 76 -22.25 6.67 4.56
C GLU A 76 -22.59 7.20 3.15
N ASP A 77 -22.35 8.49 2.91
CA ASP A 77 -22.49 9.09 1.58
C ASP A 77 -21.49 8.49 0.57
N ALA A 78 -20.22 8.37 0.93
CA ALA A 78 -19.21 7.74 0.07
C ALA A 78 -19.51 6.26 -0.23
N LEU A 79 -20.13 5.54 0.70
CA LEU A 79 -20.57 4.15 0.48
C LEU A 79 -21.78 4.07 -0.45
N ALA A 80 -22.71 5.03 -0.34
CA ALA A 80 -23.91 5.07 -1.18
C ALA A 80 -23.62 5.58 -2.60
N ASN A 81 -22.75 6.58 -2.72
CA ASN A 81 -22.55 7.36 -3.95
C ASN A 81 -21.14 7.25 -4.54
N GLY A 82 -20.24 6.52 -3.87
CA GLY A 82 -18.83 6.39 -4.23
C GLY A 82 -17.97 7.55 -3.73
N ALA A 83 -16.67 7.31 -3.53
CA ALA A 83 -15.71 8.31 -3.07
C ALA A 83 -15.20 9.27 -4.17
N GLY A 84 -16.00 9.47 -5.24
CA GLY A 84 -15.65 10.27 -6.41
C GLY A 84 -15.19 9.45 -7.63
N PRO A 85 -15.13 10.08 -8.82
CA PRO A 85 -14.93 9.40 -10.10
C PRO A 85 -13.55 8.75 -10.27
N ASP A 86 -12.53 9.21 -9.53
CA ASP A 86 -11.16 8.68 -9.60
C ASP A 86 -10.93 7.46 -8.67
N ALA A 87 -11.86 7.21 -7.74
CA ALA A 87 -11.74 6.14 -6.76
C ALA A 87 -11.66 4.74 -7.39
N PRO A 88 -12.49 4.38 -8.41
CA PRO A 88 -12.40 3.08 -9.08
C PRO A 88 -11.08 2.90 -9.83
N LEU A 89 -10.55 3.97 -10.44
CA LEU A 89 -9.32 3.92 -11.22
C LEU A 89 -8.12 3.72 -10.30
N THR A 90 -8.10 4.43 -9.17
CA THR A 90 -7.09 4.28 -8.10
C THR A 90 -7.14 2.88 -7.49
N LEU A 91 -8.35 2.37 -7.19
CA LEU A 91 -8.54 1.02 -6.68
C LEU A 91 -8.04 -0.03 -7.67
N MET A 92 -8.40 0.09 -8.96
CA MET A 92 -7.92 -0.83 -9.98
C MET A 92 -6.40 -0.75 -10.15
N GLY A 93 -5.82 0.46 -10.19
CA GLY A 93 -4.38 0.65 -10.28
C GLY A 93 -3.63 0.06 -9.08
N GLY A 94 -4.14 0.25 -7.86
CA GLY A 94 -3.51 -0.21 -6.63
C GLY A 94 -3.74 -1.68 -6.29
N SER A 95 -4.76 -2.34 -6.84
CA SER A 95 -5.09 -3.74 -6.50
C SER A 95 -4.91 -4.71 -7.66
N VAL A 96 -5.30 -4.34 -8.88
CA VAL A 96 -5.30 -5.26 -10.03
C VAL A 96 -3.90 -5.44 -10.59
N ALA A 97 -3.17 -4.35 -10.83
CA ALA A 97 -1.81 -4.43 -11.36
C ALA A 97 -0.85 -5.16 -10.39
N PRO A 98 -0.82 -4.85 -9.08
CA PRO A 98 -0.04 -5.63 -8.12
C PRO A 98 -0.53 -7.07 -7.99
N GLY A 99 -1.84 -7.31 -8.01
CA GLY A 99 -2.42 -8.66 -7.96
C GLY A 99 -1.99 -9.54 -9.14
N ILE A 100 -1.96 -8.99 -10.36
CA ILE A 100 -1.45 -9.67 -11.56
C ILE A 100 0.06 -9.95 -11.41
N ALA A 101 0.83 -8.98 -10.94
CA ALA A 101 2.27 -9.14 -10.73
C ALA A 101 2.58 -10.24 -9.71
N LEU A 102 1.87 -10.27 -8.58
CA LEU A 102 1.98 -11.31 -7.55
C LEU A 102 1.64 -12.69 -8.13
N ARG A 103 0.56 -12.79 -8.91
CA ARG A 103 0.19 -14.05 -9.58
C ARG A 103 1.26 -14.54 -10.56
N ALA A 104 1.86 -13.64 -11.33
CA ALA A 104 2.95 -13.97 -12.24
C ALA A 104 4.22 -14.44 -11.51
N MET A 105 4.46 -13.93 -10.30
CA MET A 105 5.53 -14.38 -9.39
C MET A 105 5.19 -15.69 -8.64
N GLY A 106 4.04 -16.31 -8.91
CA GLY A 106 3.64 -17.59 -8.33
C GLY A 106 2.84 -17.48 -7.02
N TYR A 107 2.56 -16.27 -6.53
CA TYR A 107 1.65 -16.08 -5.41
C TYR A 107 0.22 -16.40 -5.84
N ARG A 108 -0.34 -17.47 -5.29
CA ARG A 108 -1.74 -17.88 -5.50
C ARG A 108 -2.43 -17.91 -4.14
N PRO A 109 -3.09 -16.81 -3.73
CA PRO A 109 -3.86 -16.80 -2.49
C PRO A 109 -4.89 -17.92 -2.54
N SER A 110 -4.89 -18.78 -1.53
CA SER A 110 -5.92 -19.79 -1.38
C SER A 110 -7.21 -19.14 -0.87
N ARG A 111 -8.33 -19.86 -1.00
CA ARG A 111 -9.61 -19.42 -0.42
C ARG A 111 -9.48 -19.17 1.09
N ALA A 112 -8.70 -19.99 1.79
CA ALA A 112 -8.43 -19.84 3.21
C ALA A 112 -7.62 -18.57 3.52
N ASP A 113 -6.62 -18.22 2.70
CA ASP A 113 -5.84 -16.98 2.87
C ASP A 113 -6.71 -15.73 2.70
N ILE A 114 -7.62 -15.78 1.73
CA ILE A 114 -8.58 -14.71 1.46
C ILE A 114 -9.58 -14.57 2.63
N GLU A 115 -10.13 -15.68 3.12
CA GLU A 115 -11.05 -15.69 4.27
C GLU A 115 -10.36 -15.22 5.55
N ALA A 116 -9.13 -15.66 5.80
CA ALA A 116 -8.33 -15.21 6.95
C ALA A 116 -8.06 -13.70 6.89
N THR A 117 -7.74 -13.17 5.70
CA THR A 117 -7.55 -11.73 5.48
C THR A 117 -8.86 -10.97 5.76
N MET A 118 -9.99 -11.42 5.23
CA MET A 118 -11.29 -10.79 5.51
C MET A 118 -11.66 -10.84 7.00
N HIS A 119 -11.37 -11.95 7.67
CA HIS A 119 -11.60 -12.09 9.10
C HIS A 119 -10.73 -11.12 9.92
N PHE A 120 -9.46 -10.96 9.55
CA PHE A 120 -8.55 -9.99 10.17
C PHE A 120 -9.09 -8.55 10.02
N TRP A 121 -9.46 -8.13 8.81
CA TRP A 121 -10.03 -6.80 8.54
C TRP A 121 -11.39 -6.55 9.18
N ARG A 122 -12.08 -7.58 9.66
CA ARG A 122 -13.30 -7.40 10.45
C ARG A 122 -13.02 -6.95 11.89
N TYR A 123 -11.80 -7.18 12.39
CA TYR A 123 -11.40 -6.90 13.77
C TYR A 123 -10.34 -5.79 13.90
N VAL A 124 -9.84 -5.26 12.78
CA VAL A 124 -9.05 -4.03 12.70
C VAL A 124 -9.97 -2.89 12.34
#